data_AF-A0A8T5NBH8-F1
#
_entry.id   AF-A0A8T5NBH8-F1
#
_cell.length_a   1.000
_cell.length_b   1.000
_cell.length_c   1.000
_cell.angle_alpha   90.00
_cell.angle_beta   90.00
_cell.angle_gamma   90.00
#
_symmetry.space_group_name_H-M   'P 1'
#
loop_
_entity.id
_entity.type
_entity.pdbx_description
1 polymer ?
#
loop_
_entity_poly.entity_id
_entity_poly.type
_entity_poly.pdbx_seq_one_letter_code
_entity_poly.pdbx_strand_id
1 'polypeptide(L)'
;RGCDDYRQFNDRVAALRQYRQEGIEIEPGQSVRYIITDHRSKSYQKRVKIPELADGDTQYDSAKYCEYLLRAAESILLPFGYTEKRLDEMMKGKVQGNLSEYLNS
;
A
#
# COMPACT_ATOMS: atom_id res chain seq x y z
N ARG A 1 -3.06 -24.09 5.54
CA ARG A 1 -4.21 -23.60 6.36
C ARG A 1 -4.78 -22.36 5.67
N GLY A 2 -6.02 -22.44 5.19
CA GLY A 2 -6.91 -21.29 4.97
C GLY A 2 -6.63 -20.36 3.79
N CYS A 3 -6.65 -20.89 2.56
CA CYS A 3 -6.93 -20.07 1.37
C CYS A 3 -8.44 -19.86 1.27
N ASP A 4 -9.02 -19.03 2.13
CA ASP A 4 -10.40 -18.55 1.99
C ASP A 4 -10.57 -17.39 2.95
N ASP A 5 -10.50 -16.17 2.43
CA ASP A 5 -11.64 -15.24 2.45
C ASP A 5 -11.15 -13.80 2.16
N TYR A 6 -11.09 -13.43 0.88
CA TYR A 6 -10.91 -12.03 0.50
C TYR A 6 -11.94 -11.66 -0.57
N ARG A 7 -13.23 -11.78 -0.23
CA ARG A 7 -14.35 -11.15 -0.95
C ARG A 7 -14.48 -9.65 -0.64
N GLN A 8 -13.36 -8.94 -0.58
CA GLN A 8 -13.41 -7.49 -0.78
C GLN A 8 -13.17 -7.22 -2.27
N PHE A 9 -13.80 -6.17 -2.79
CA PHE A 9 -13.32 -5.56 -4.03
C PHE A 9 -11.82 -5.27 -3.85
N ASN A 10 -10.98 -6.18 -4.35
CA ASN A 10 -9.58 -6.26 -3.95
C ASN A 10 -8.77 -5.34 -4.88
N ASP A 11 -7.73 -4.69 -4.35
CA ASP A 11 -6.88 -3.74 -5.07
C ASP A 11 -6.34 -4.35 -6.37
N ARG A 12 -6.07 -5.66 -6.35
CA ARG A 12 -5.68 -6.45 -7.52
C ARG A 12 -6.74 -6.52 -8.62
N VAL A 13 -8.03 -6.65 -8.27
CA VAL A 13 -9.14 -6.64 -9.23
C VAL A 13 -9.30 -5.26 -9.84
N ALA A 14 -9.14 -4.20 -9.04
CA ALA A 14 -9.15 -2.83 -9.53
C ALA A 14 -8.00 -2.58 -10.53
N ALA A 15 -6.81 -3.06 -10.22
CA ALA A 15 -5.64 -2.95 -11.11
C ALA A 15 -5.84 -3.71 -12.42
N LEU A 16 -6.32 -4.96 -12.38
CA LEU A 16 -6.60 -5.75 -13.57
C LEU A 16 -7.67 -5.10 -14.47
N ARG A 17 -8.66 -4.42 -13.88
CA ARG A 17 -9.64 -3.63 -14.64
C ARG A 17 -9.00 -2.44 -15.34
N GLN A 18 -8.05 -1.75 -14.69
CA GLN A 18 -7.31 -0.65 -15.33
C GLN A 18 -6.43 -1.16 -16.47
N TYR A 19 -5.67 -2.23 -16.27
CA TYR A 19 -4.87 -2.84 -17.34
C TYR A 19 -5.72 -3.17 -18.57
N ARG A 20 -6.88 -3.79 -18.38
CA ARG A 20 -7.83 -4.06 -19.49
C ARG A 20 -8.36 -2.80 -20.15
N GLN A 21 -8.61 -1.74 -19.39
CA GLN A 21 -9.08 -0.46 -19.94
C GLN A 21 -8.01 0.21 -20.81
N GLU A 22 -6.74 0.09 -20.43
CA GLU A 22 -5.59 0.58 -21.20
C GLU A 22 -5.18 -0.37 -22.34
N GLY A 23 -5.91 -1.47 -22.57
CA GLY A 23 -5.61 -2.45 -23.61
C GLY A 23 -4.34 -3.28 -23.32
N ILE A 24 -3.90 -3.32 -22.07
CA ILE A 24 -2.73 -4.08 -21.62
C ILE A 24 -3.20 -5.44 -21.10
N GLU A 25 -2.72 -6.51 -21.73
CA GLU A 25 -3.03 -7.88 -21.31
C GLU A 25 -2.05 -8.34 -20.23
N ILE A 26 -2.59 -8.91 -19.15
CA ILE A 26 -1.81 -9.52 -18.07
C ILE A 26 -2.05 -11.01 -18.11
N GLU A 27 -0.98 -11.76 -18.40
CA GLU A 27 -1.04 -13.21 -18.53
C GLU A 27 -1.26 -13.88 -17.16
N PRO A 28 -1.96 -15.02 -17.12
CA PRO A 28 -2.06 -15.83 -15.91
C PRO A 28 -0.67 -16.17 -15.35
N GLY A 29 -0.48 -15.92 -14.05
CA GLY A 29 0.80 -16.14 -13.38
C GLY A 29 1.74 -14.93 -13.38
N GLN A 30 1.47 -13.89 -14.16
CA GLN A 30 2.22 -12.63 -14.06
C GLN A 30 1.86 -11.86 -12.78
N SER A 31 2.85 -11.11 -12.28
CA SER A 31 2.67 -10.22 -11.13
C SER A 31 1.96 -8.94 -11.57
N VAL A 32 0.87 -8.59 -10.87
CA VAL A 32 0.12 -7.36 -11.09
C VAL A 32 0.73 -6.25 -10.24
N ARG A 33 1.21 -5.18 -10.88
CA ARG A 33 1.77 -4.01 -10.18
C ARG A 33 0.72 -2.90 -10.11
N TYR A 34 0.64 -2.23 -8.98
CA TYR A 34 -0.23 -1.07 -8.76
C TYR A 34 0.21 -0.29 -7.53
N ILE A 35 -0.23 0.96 -7.45
CA ILE A 35 -0.09 1.86 -6.31
C ILE A 35 -1.48 2.01 -5.69
N ILE A 36 -1.61 1.88 -4.37
CA ILE A 36 -2.88 2.16 -3.67
C ILE A 36 -3.00 3.67 -3.48
N THR A 37 -4.07 4.26 -4.00
CA THR A 37 -4.31 5.71 -3.97
C THR A 37 -5.48 6.09 -3.07
N ASP A 38 -6.50 5.24 -2.95
CA ASP A 38 -7.60 5.39 -1.99
C ASP A 38 -8.21 4.02 -1.66
N HIS A 39 -7.69 3.35 -0.62
CA HIS A 39 -8.12 1.98 -0.28
C HIS A 39 -9.59 1.89 0.16
N ARG A 40 -10.28 3.01 0.41
CA ARG A 40 -11.72 3.02 0.77
C ARG A 40 -12.60 3.24 -0.44
N SER A 41 -12.04 3.66 -1.57
CA SER A 41 -12.79 3.89 -2.78
C SER A 41 -13.41 2.61 -3.34
N LYS A 42 -14.66 2.73 -3.80
CA LYS A 42 -15.34 1.71 -4.60
C LYS A 42 -15.06 1.85 -6.10
N SER A 43 -14.53 3.00 -6.53
CA SER A 43 -14.12 3.20 -7.92
C SER A 43 -12.74 2.58 -8.14
N TYR A 44 -12.62 1.66 -9.11
CA TYR A 44 -11.35 1.03 -9.45
C TYR A 44 -10.28 2.05 -9.86
N GLN A 45 -10.67 3.17 -10.50
CA GLN A 45 -9.79 4.23 -10.98
C GLN A 45 -9.22 5.09 -9.84
N LYS A 46 -9.99 5.26 -8.77
CA LYS A 46 -9.59 6.04 -7.59
C LYS A 46 -8.89 5.18 -6.56
N ARG A 47 -9.21 3.89 -6.50
CA ARG A 47 -8.72 2.97 -5.48
C ARG A 47 -7.23 2.65 -5.62
N VAL A 48 -6.83 2.38 -6.86
CA VAL A 48 -5.45 2.07 -7.22
C VAL A 48 -5.06 2.82 -8.49
N LYS A 49 -3.78 2.77 -8.84
CA LYS A 49 -3.24 3.27 -10.09
C LYS A 49 -2.23 2.25 -10.64
N ILE A 50 -2.34 1.87 -11.90
CA ILE A 50 -1.28 1.09 -12.55
C ILE A 50 -0.06 1.97 -12.85
N PRO A 51 1.16 1.43 -12.89
CA PRO A 51 2.39 2.20 -13.17
C PRO A 51 2.30 3.05 -14.43
N GLU A 52 1.61 2.57 -15.45
CA GLU A 52 1.45 3.22 -16.75
C GLU A 52 0.58 4.48 -16.69
N LEU A 53 -0.27 4.60 -15.66
CA LEU A 53 -1.11 5.77 -15.40
C LEU A 53 -0.57 6.68 -14.29
N ALA A 54 0.44 6.22 -13.55
CA ALA A 54 1.00 6.97 -12.43
C ALA A 54 2.01 8.01 -12.93
N ASP A 55 1.97 9.18 -12.29
CA ASP A 55 2.83 10.33 -12.57
C ASP A 55 3.40 10.91 -11.26
N GLY A 56 4.17 12.00 -11.36
CA GLY A 56 4.79 12.66 -10.20
C GLY A 56 3.78 13.26 -9.21
N ASP A 57 2.55 13.51 -9.63
CA ASP A 57 1.49 14.09 -8.80
C ASP A 57 0.59 13.03 -8.15
N THR A 58 0.77 11.76 -8.53
CA THR A 58 -0.02 10.63 -8.03
C THR A 58 0.19 10.44 -6.52
N GLN A 59 -0.82 10.82 -5.75
CA GLN A 59 -0.84 10.65 -4.30
C GLN A 59 -1.22 9.22 -3.92
N TYR A 60 -0.35 8.56 -3.16
CA TYR A 60 -0.63 7.24 -2.60
C TYR A 60 -1.37 7.36 -1.27
N ASP A 61 -2.08 6.29 -0.88
CA ASP A 61 -2.78 6.21 0.41
C ASP A 61 -1.77 5.98 1.54
N SER A 62 -1.18 7.07 2.03
CA SER A 62 -0.13 7.02 3.06
C SER A 62 -0.57 6.27 4.31
N ALA A 63 -1.82 6.45 4.74
CA ALA A 63 -2.38 5.75 5.88
C ALA A 63 -2.37 4.23 5.67
N LYS A 64 -2.72 3.76 4.45
CA LYS A 64 -2.71 2.34 4.15
C LYS A 64 -1.30 1.76 4.12
N TYR A 65 -0.35 2.47 3.54
CA TYR A 65 1.06 2.03 3.54
C TYR A 65 1.65 2.05 4.96
N CYS A 66 1.30 3.01 5.82
CA CYS A 66 1.67 3.00 7.22
C CYS A 66 1.13 1.76 7.95
N GLU A 67 -0.13 1.36 7.73
CA GLU A 67 -0.70 0.13 8.28
C GLU A 67 0.13 -1.10 7.87
N TYR A 68 0.52 -1.21 6.59
CA TYR A 68 1.38 -2.30 6.11
C TYR A 68 2.76 -2.31 6.77
N LEU A 69 3.37 -1.14 6.92
CA LEU A 69 4.67 -1.01 7.59
C LEU A 69 4.58 -1.41 9.06
N LEU A 70 3.53 -1.00 9.77
CA LEU A 70 3.34 -1.35 11.18
C LEU A 70 3.14 -2.85 11.37
N ARG A 71 2.36 -3.51 10.50
CA ARG A 71 2.20 -4.97 10.52
C ARG A 71 3.50 -5.71 10.20
N ALA A 72 4.25 -5.23 9.21
CA ALA A 72 5.55 -5.81 8.88
C ALA A 72 6.53 -5.65 10.05
N ALA A 73 6.57 -4.47 10.67
CA ALA A 73 7.41 -4.20 11.84
C ALA A 73 7.00 -5.06 13.04
N GLU A 74 5.71 -5.21 13.33
CA GLU A 74 5.22 -6.12 14.36
C GLU A 74 5.69 -7.55 14.10
N SER A 75 5.62 -8.05 12.87
CA SER A 75 6.06 -9.43 12.57
C SER A 75 7.52 -9.72 12.96
N ILE A 76 8.37 -8.70 13.00
CA ILE A 76 9.79 -8.78 13.38
C ILE A 76 9.99 -8.44 14.86
N LEU A 77 9.22 -7.47 15.38
CA LEU A 77 9.44 -6.88 16.70
C LEU A 77 8.53 -7.45 17.80
N LEU A 78 7.58 -8.32 17.45
CA LEU A 78 6.70 -8.99 18.39
C LEU A 78 7.47 -9.73 19.52
N PRO A 79 8.61 -10.43 19.25
CA PRO A 79 9.40 -11.06 20.31
C PRO A 79 9.96 -10.06 21.34
N PHE A 80 10.09 -8.79 20.97
CA PHE A 80 10.54 -7.70 21.85
C PHE A 80 9.36 -6.92 22.48
N GLY A 81 8.13 -7.41 22.31
CA GLY A 81 6.92 -6.82 22.89
C GLY A 81 6.41 -5.58 22.15
N TYR A 82 6.77 -5.38 20.88
CA TYR A 82 6.21 -4.31 20.06
C TYR A 82 5.06 -4.85 19.21
N THR A 83 3.85 -4.38 19.52
CA THR A 83 2.64 -4.67 18.76
C THR A 83 2.34 -3.56 17.75
N GLU A 84 1.48 -3.83 16.77
CA GLU A 84 1.00 -2.82 15.80
C GLU A 84 0.50 -1.56 16.51
N LYS A 85 -0.32 -1.74 17.55
CA LYS A 85 -0.87 -0.64 18.37
C LYS A 85 0.22 0.18 19.06
N ARG A 86 1.21 -0.48 19.66
CA ARG A 86 2.31 0.20 20.36
C ARG A 86 3.17 1.00 19.38
N LEU A 87 3.42 0.44 18.20
CA LEU A 87 4.16 1.11 17.14
C LEU A 87 3.38 2.31 16.57
N ASP A 88 2.07 2.18 16.37
CA ASP A 88 1.19 3.29 15.96
C ASP A 88 1.25 4.45 16.98
N GLU A 89 1.14 4.15 18.27
CA GLU A 89 1.25 5.14 19.34
C GLU A 89 2.62 5.84 19.35
N MET A 90 3.70 5.11 19.11
CA MET A 90 5.06 5.69 19.03
C MET A 90 5.29 6.57 17.80
N MET A 91 4.54 6.33 16.72
CA MET A 91 4.65 7.08 15.46
C MET A 91 3.73 8.30 15.41
N LYS A 92 2.72 8.40 16.28
CA LYS A 92 1.87 9.58 16.40
C LYS A 92 2.71 10.83 16.67
N GLY A 93 2.55 11.83 15.80
CA GLY A 93 3.28 13.10 15.89
C GLY A 93 4.72 13.06 15.36
N LYS A 94 5.21 11.91 14.87
CA LYS A 94 6.49 11.83 14.17
C LYS A 94 6.28 12.05 12.69
N VAL A 95 6.79 13.17 12.18
CA VAL A 95 6.91 13.41 10.74
C VAL A 95 8.26 12.84 10.30
N GLN A 96 8.29 12.14 9.18
CA GLN A 96 9.55 11.69 8.60
C GLN A 96 10.37 12.93 8.21
N GLY A 97 11.39 13.24 9.02
CA GLY A 97 12.37 14.28 8.70
C GLY A 97 13.06 13.96 7.39
N ASN A 98 13.38 14.99 6.62
CA ASN A 98 14.09 14.79 5.38
C ASN A 98 15.52 14.33 5.71
N LEU A 99 16.05 13.32 5.02
CA LEU A 99 17.39 12.79 5.30
C LEU A 99 18.48 13.87 5.22
N SER A 100 18.20 14.94 4.47
CA SER A 100 19.03 16.15 4.37
C SER A 100 19.19 16.91 5.69
N GLU A 101 18.28 16.78 6.65
CA GLU A 101 18.45 17.34 8.01
C GLU A 101 19.57 16.63 8.80
N TYR A 102 19.79 15.33 8.56
CA TYR A 102 20.79 14.53 9.29
C TYR A 102 22.16 14.49 8.62
N LEU A 103 22.25 14.85 7.34
CA LEU A 103 23.51 14.90 6.59
C LEU A 103 24.27 16.23 6.78
N ASN A 104 23.65 17.22 7.44
CA ASN A 104 24.24 18.53 7.73
C ASN A 104 24.55 18.75 9.24
N SER A 105 24.50 17.69 10.05
CA SER A 105 24.81 17.68 11.49
C SER A 105 25.93 16.71 11.79
#